data_AF-F6H9U6-F1
#
_entry.id   AF-F6H9U6-F1
#
_cell.length_a   1.000
_cell.length_b   1.000
_cell.length_c   1.000
_cell.angle_alpha   90.00
_cell.angle_beta   90.00
_cell.angle_gamma   90.00
#
_symmetry.space_group_name_H-M   'P 1'
#
loop_
_entity.id
_entity.type
_entity.pdbx_description
1 polymer ?
#
loop_
_entity_poly.entity_id
_entity_poly.type
_entity_poly.pdbx_seq_one_letter_code
_entity_poly.pdbx_strand_id
1 'polypeptide(L)'
;MSSEMVACIAVESLSILEKTHSRGYVHGDVKSENFLLGKPSTPQEKKLFLVDLGLATKWRDSANGQHVEYDQRPDMFRGTVRYASVHAHLGRTANRRDDLESLAYTLIFLLAKRFLYLLCF
;
A
#
# COMPACT_ATOMS: atom_id res chain seq x y z
N MET A 1 -8.37 -7.60 -15.88
CA MET A 1 -7.22 -8.48 -15.56
C MET A 1 -7.75 -9.85 -15.16
N SER A 2 -6.99 -10.92 -15.40
CA SER A 2 -7.38 -12.25 -14.93
C SER A 2 -7.10 -12.39 -13.42
N SER A 3 -7.78 -13.34 -12.76
CA SER A 3 -7.55 -13.69 -11.36
C SER A 3 -6.09 -14.05 -11.10
N GLU A 4 -5.46 -14.75 -12.04
CA GLU A 4 -4.08 -15.21 -11.96
C GLU A 4 -3.12 -14.02 -11.98
N MET A 5 -3.36 -13.02 -12.85
CA MET A 5 -2.54 -11.81 -12.89
C MET A 5 -2.65 -11.02 -11.59
N VAL A 6 -3.85 -10.89 -11.01
CA VAL A 6 -4.03 -10.18 -9.74
C VAL A 6 -3.37 -10.94 -8.59
N ALA A 7 -3.42 -12.27 -8.58
CA ALA A 7 -2.70 -13.09 -7.61
C ALA A 7 -1.18 -12.90 -7.71
N CYS A 8 -0.62 -12.86 -8.92
CA CYS A 8 0.81 -12.57 -9.11
C CYS A 8 1.19 -11.18 -8.58
N ILE A 9 0.37 -10.16 -8.85
CA ILE A 9 0.60 -8.80 -8.29
C ILE A 9 0.52 -8.83 -6.78
N ALA A 10 -0.46 -9.52 -6.19
CA ALA A 10 -0.61 -9.61 -4.74
C ALA A 10 0.64 -10.18 -4.07
N VAL A 11 1.20 -11.26 -4.59
CA VAL A 11 2.41 -11.90 -4.06
C VAL A 11 3.61 -10.96 -4.13
N GLU A 12 3.83 -10.31 -5.27
CA GLU A 12 4.95 -9.37 -5.44
C GLU A 12 4.77 -8.13 -4.55
N SER A 13 3.56 -7.56 -4.49
CA SER A 13 3.24 -6.42 -3.63
C SER A 13 3.47 -6.74 -2.15
N LEU A 14 3.07 -7.92 -1.68
CA LEU A 14 3.34 -8.37 -0.32
C LEU A 14 4.85 -8.47 -0.04
N SER A 15 5.63 -9.03 -0.97
CA SER A 15 7.10 -9.10 -0.83
C SER A 15 7.74 -7.70 -0.75
N ILE A 16 7.21 -6.73 -1.51
CA ILE A 16 7.70 -5.36 -1.49
C ILE A 16 7.35 -4.69 -0.15
N LEU A 17 6.09 -4.81 0.31
CA LEU A 17 5.66 -4.25 1.59
C LEU A 17 6.43 -4.85 2.75
N GLU A 18 6.68 -6.17 2.75
CA GLU A 18 7.52 -6.83 3.76
C GLU A 18 8.92 -6.21 3.83
N LYS A 19 9.55 -5.92 2.68
CA LYS A 19 10.86 -5.25 2.61
C LYS A 19 10.82 -3.80 3.09
N THR A 20 9.74 -3.08 2.80
CA THR A 20 9.53 -1.71 3.30
C THR A 20 9.35 -1.74 4.82
N HIS A 21 8.52 -2.65 5.32
CA HIS A 21 8.21 -2.83 6.73
C HIS A 21 9.44 -3.27 7.53
N SER A 22 10.27 -4.17 6.99
CA SER A 22 11.51 -4.61 7.64
C SER A 22 12.54 -3.48 7.76
N ARG A 23 12.46 -2.43 6.95
CA ARG A 23 13.25 -1.20 7.10
C ARG A 23 12.68 -0.22 8.13
N GLY A 24 11.54 -0.55 8.75
CA GLY A 24 10.89 0.26 9.78
C GLY A 24 9.91 1.31 9.26
N TYR A 25 9.57 1.25 7.97
CA TYR A 25 8.67 2.20 7.33
C TYR A 25 7.36 1.54 6.89
N VAL A 26 6.29 2.32 6.89
CA VAL A 26 5.05 2.03 6.18
C VAL A 26 4.95 2.98 4.99
N HIS A 27 4.28 2.55 3.93
CA HIS A 27 4.13 3.34 2.71
C HIS A 27 3.11 4.46 2.89
N GLY A 28 1.95 4.16 3.47
CA GLY A 28 0.90 5.15 3.75
C GLY A 28 0.01 5.54 2.56
N ASP A 29 0.38 5.18 1.33
CA ASP A 29 -0.43 5.41 0.12
C ASP A 29 -0.36 4.23 -0.86
N VAL A 30 -0.70 3.04 -0.39
CA VAL A 30 -0.71 1.82 -1.21
C VAL A 30 -1.91 1.84 -2.16
N LYS A 31 -1.62 1.88 -3.47
CA LYS A 31 -2.60 1.89 -4.56
C LYS A 31 -1.99 1.39 -5.86
N SER A 32 -2.84 1.02 -6.81
CA SER A 32 -2.40 0.46 -8.09
C SER A 32 -1.45 1.36 -8.88
N GLU A 33 -1.64 2.68 -8.77
CA GLU A 33 -0.91 3.72 -9.48
C GLU A 33 0.54 3.84 -8.98
N ASN A 34 0.82 3.41 -7.74
CA ASN A 34 2.15 3.43 -7.13
C ASN A 34 2.90 2.10 -7.35
N PHE A 35 2.28 1.11 -8.00
CA PHE A 35 2.94 -0.13 -8.40
C PHE A 35 3.26 -0.10 -9.89
N LEU A 36 4.56 -0.13 -10.23
CA LEU A 36 5.03 -0.06 -11.61
C LEU A 36 5.84 -1.29 -11.98
N LEU A 37 5.72 -1.72 -13.23
CA LEU A 37 6.61 -2.72 -13.81
C LEU A 37 7.94 -2.07 -14.19
N GLY A 38 9.01 -2.88 -14.20
CA GLY A 38 10.32 -2.43 -14.63
C GLY A 38 10.34 -1.98 -16.09
N LYS A 39 11.41 -1.28 -16.45
CA LYS A 39 11.57 -0.71 -17.80
C LYS A 39 11.51 -1.81 -18.87
N PRO A 40 10.78 -1.61 -19.99
CA PRO A 40 10.76 -2.53 -21.11
C PRO A 40 12.17 -2.83 -21.66
N SER A 41 12.38 -4.04 -22.18
CA SER A 41 13.66 -4.48 -22.75
C SER A 41 14.80 -4.50 -21.72
N THR A 42 14.48 -4.72 -20.44
CA THR A 42 15.47 -4.92 -19.38
C THR A 42 15.21 -6.25 -18.66
N PRO A 43 16.21 -6.84 -17.98
CA PRO A 43 16.00 -8.03 -17.16
C PRO A 43 14.95 -7.87 -16.06
N GLN A 44 14.55 -6.63 -15.75
CA GLN A 44 13.59 -6.30 -14.70
C GLN A 44 12.20 -5.94 -15.24
N GLU A 45 11.94 -6.06 -16.53
CA GLU A 45 10.66 -5.69 -17.16
C GLU A 45 9.43 -6.30 -16.48
N LYS A 46 9.56 -7.53 -15.97
CA LYS A 46 8.47 -8.24 -15.27
C LYS A 46 8.46 -8.02 -13.74
N LYS A 47 9.42 -7.28 -13.21
CA LYS A 47 9.55 -7.03 -11.78
C LYS A 47 8.64 -5.87 -11.38
N LEU A 48 7.91 -6.04 -10.29
CA LEU A 48 7.08 -5.00 -9.70
C LEU A 48 7.90 -4.11 -8.76
N PHE A 49 7.63 -2.80 -8.78
CA PHE A 49 8.24 -1.80 -7.93
C PHE A 49 7.16 -0.99 -7.25
N LEU A 50 7.39 -0.64 -5.98
CA LEU A 50 6.59 0.35 -5.26
C LEU A 50 7.33 1.69 -5.32
N VAL A 51 6.65 2.72 -5.82
CA VAL A 51 7.17 4.08 -5.99
C VAL A 51 6.37 5.07 -5.13
N ASP A 52 6.82 6.32 -5.12
CA ASP A 52 6.21 7.43 -4.38
C ASP A 52 6.17 7.22 -2.85
N LEU A 53 7.33 7.39 -2.22
CA LEU A 53 7.49 7.33 -0.76
C LEU A 53 7.16 8.67 -0.07
N GLY A 54 6.46 9.61 -0.73
CA GLY A 54 6.18 10.94 -0.20
C GLY A 54 5.35 10.94 1.08
N LEU A 55 4.57 9.88 1.31
CA LEU A 55 3.75 9.67 2.51
C LEU A 55 4.29 8.60 3.46
N ALA A 56 5.48 8.05 3.16
CA ALA A 56 6.06 7.01 3.97
C ALA A 56 6.42 7.53 5.36
N THR A 57 6.06 6.78 6.40
CA THR A 57 6.31 7.14 7.80
C THR A 57 6.93 5.98 8.56
N LYS A 58 7.64 6.29 9.65
CA LYS A 58 8.22 5.24 10.50
C LYS A 58 7.11 4.60 11.35
N TRP A 59 7.06 3.26 11.38
CA TRP A 59 6.23 2.52 12.34
C TRP A 59 7.05 1.97 13.51
N ARG A 60 8.38 1.94 13.37
CA ARG A 60 9.31 1.65 14.46
C ARG A 60 10.55 2.51 14.36
N ASP A 61 11.18 2.73 15.51
CA ASP A 61 12.49 3.35 15.60
C ASP A 61 13.56 2.37 15.08
N SER A 62 14.44 2.87 14.22
CA SER A 62 15.54 2.12 13.62
C SER A 62 16.68 1.80 14.60
N ALA A 63 16.83 2.59 15.68
CA ALA A 63 17.92 2.45 16.64
C ALA A 63 17.66 1.37 17.69
N ASN A 64 16.44 1.28 18.21
CA ASN A 64 16.07 0.35 19.29
C ASN A 64 14.99 -0.66 18.89
N GLY A 65 14.43 -0.56 17.67
CA GLY A 65 13.38 -1.44 17.17
C GLY A 65 12.00 -1.23 17.80
N GLN A 66 11.84 -0.23 18.68
CA GLN A 66 10.60 0.04 19.39
C GLN A 66 9.53 0.58 18.46
N HIS A 67 8.29 0.18 18.71
CA HIS A 67 7.15 0.69 17.97
C HIS A 67 6.94 2.17 18.23
N VAL A 68 6.54 2.94 17.22
CA VAL A 68 6.15 4.34 17.43
C VAL A 68 4.94 4.41 18.36
N GLU A 69 4.87 5.48 19.15
CA GLU A 69 3.74 5.71 20.04
C GLU A 69 2.45 5.91 19.26
N TYR A 70 1.36 5.47 19.86
CA TYR A 70 0.03 5.69 19.33
C TYR A 70 -0.38 7.15 19.53
N ASP A 71 -0.88 7.75 18.46
CA ASP A 71 -1.48 9.08 18.43
C ASP A 71 -2.73 9.01 17.53
N GLN A 72 -3.67 9.93 17.73
CA GLN A 72 -4.86 10.07 16.92
C GLN A 72 -5.19 11.54 16.67
N ARG A 73 -5.18 11.93 15.40
CA ARG A 73 -5.45 13.30 14.92
C ARG A 73 -6.52 13.26 13.83
N PRO A 74 -7.81 13.30 14.19
CA PRO A 74 -8.91 13.10 13.24
C PRO A 74 -8.93 14.09 12.06
N ASP A 75 -8.30 15.25 12.22
CA ASP A 75 -8.15 16.31 11.22
C ASP A 75 -6.99 16.05 10.24
N MET A 76 -6.11 15.07 10.50
CA MET A 76 -4.89 14.82 9.74
C MET A 76 -4.98 13.53 8.90
N PHE A 77 -5.93 13.48 7.98
CA PHE A 77 -5.98 12.42 6.96
C PHE A 77 -4.90 12.64 5.88
N ARG A 78 -4.26 11.55 5.44
CA ARG A 78 -3.31 11.54 4.31
C ARG A 78 -3.50 10.28 3.46
N GLY A 79 -3.10 10.36 2.19
CA GLY A 79 -3.20 9.25 1.24
C GLY A 79 -4.49 9.29 0.42
N THR A 80 -4.73 8.21 -0.32
CA THR A 80 -5.86 8.11 -1.24
C THR A 80 -7.09 7.50 -0.55
N VAL A 81 -8.15 8.31 -0.37
CA VAL A 81 -9.40 7.96 0.36
C VAL A 81 -9.93 6.56 0.05
N ARG A 82 -9.99 6.18 -1.24
CA ARG A 82 -10.52 4.90 -1.71
C ARG A 82 -9.77 3.68 -1.16
N TYR A 83 -8.47 3.80 -0.97
CA TYR A 83 -7.61 2.69 -0.58
C TYR A 83 -7.11 2.82 0.85
N ALA A 84 -7.29 3.96 1.51
CA ALA A 84 -6.84 4.16 2.87
C ALA A 84 -7.60 3.25 3.86
N SER A 85 -6.87 2.73 4.85
CA SER A 85 -7.46 1.93 5.93
C SER A 85 -8.47 2.71 6.75
N VAL A 86 -9.37 2.01 7.43
CA VAL A 86 -10.29 2.64 8.40
C VAL A 86 -9.51 3.42 9.48
N HIS A 87 -8.33 2.93 9.86
CA HIS A 87 -7.46 3.61 10.83
C HIS A 87 -6.87 4.92 10.30
N ALA A 88 -6.47 4.95 9.03
CA ALA A 88 -6.02 6.17 8.37
C ALA A 88 -7.14 7.21 8.31
N HIS A 89 -8.38 6.81 8.01
CA HIS A 89 -9.56 7.69 8.05
C HIS A 89 -9.83 8.30 9.42
N LEU A 90 -9.48 7.59 10.49
CA LEU A 90 -9.60 8.08 11.87
C LEU A 90 -8.40 8.93 12.31
N GLY A 91 -7.43 9.17 11.43
CA GLY A 91 -6.22 9.93 11.72
C GLY A 91 -5.30 9.27 12.74
N ARG A 92 -5.34 7.93 12.84
CA ARG A 92 -4.52 7.18 13.80
C ARG A 92 -3.10 6.96 13.27
N THR A 93 -2.14 6.79 14.17
CA THR A 93 -0.76 6.45 13.81
C THR A 93 -0.71 5.28 12.83
N ALA A 94 -0.08 5.52 11.67
CA ALA A 94 0.04 4.55 10.61
C ALA A 94 0.92 3.36 11.02
N ASN A 95 0.50 2.16 10.62
CA ASN A 95 1.17 0.92 10.94
C ASN A 95 1.13 -0.04 9.73
N ARG A 96 1.90 -1.12 9.80
CA ARG A 96 2.04 -2.13 8.75
C ARG A 96 0.70 -2.71 8.30
N ARG A 97 -0.23 -2.88 9.24
CA ARG A 97 -1.60 -3.35 8.94
C ARG A 97 -2.34 -2.43 7.99
N ASP A 98 -2.07 -1.14 8.04
CA ASP A 98 -2.75 -0.13 7.22
C ASP A 98 -2.35 -0.27 5.75
N ASP A 99 -1.08 -0.54 5.47
CA ASP A 99 -0.60 -0.87 4.12
C ASP A 99 -1.22 -2.17 3.60
N LEU A 100 -1.40 -3.18 4.46
CA LEU A 100 -2.01 -4.47 4.08
C LEU A 100 -3.51 -4.36 3.82
N GLU A 101 -4.23 -3.58 4.62
CA GLU A 101 -5.64 -3.26 4.38
C GLU A 101 -5.80 -2.49 3.07
N SER A 102 -4.94 -1.50 2.84
CA SER A 102 -4.91 -0.71 1.60
C SER A 102 -4.59 -1.57 0.37
N LEU A 103 -3.67 -2.53 0.52
CA LEU A 103 -3.39 -3.51 -0.53
C LEU A 103 -4.63 -4.39 -0.82
N ALA A 104 -5.35 -4.85 0.20
CA ALA A 104 -6.57 -5.63 0.00
C ALA A 104 -7.63 -4.84 -0.79
N TYR A 105 -7.87 -3.58 -0.44
CA TYR A 105 -8.77 -2.70 -1.20
C TYR A 105 -8.30 -2.49 -2.64
N THR A 106 -6.99 -2.32 -2.84
CA THR A 106 -6.38 -2.20 -4.18
C THR A 106 -6.60 -3.47 -5.02
N LEU A 107 -6.39 -4.66 -4.44
CA LEU A 107 -6.56 -5.93 -5.14
C LEU A 107 -8.04 -6.20 -5.46
N ILE A 108 -8.95 -5.90 -4.53
CA ILE A 108 -10.41 -5.96 -4.78
C ILE A 108 -10.76 -5.03 -5.93
N PHE A 109 -10.22 -3.82 -5.96
CA PHE A 109 -10.44 -2.89 -7.06
C PHE A 109 -9.92 -3.44 -8.40
N LEU A 110 -8.74 -4.06 -8.45
CA LEU A 110 -8.21 -4.68 -9.67
C LEU A 110 -9.04 -5.87 -10.16
N LEU A 111 -9.59 -6.68 -9.25
CA LEU A 111 -10.52 -7.77 -9.57
C LEU A 111 -11.86 -7.22 -10.04
N ALA A 112 -12.39 -6.23 -9.31
CA ALA A 112 -13.69 -5.62 -9.52
C ALA A 112 -13.71 -4.60 -10.65
N LYS A 113 -12.57 -4.17 -11.22
CA LYS A 113 -12.55 -3.41 -12.49
C LYS A 113 -13.00 -4.22 -13.71
N ARG A 114 -13.39 -5.49 -13.52
CA ARG A 114 -14.24 -6.25 -14.45
C ARG A 114 -15.76 -6.02 -14.22
N PHE A 115 -16.13 -5.31 -13.15
CA PHE A 115 -17.49 -5.07 -12.64
C PHE A 115 -17.83 -3.60 -12.28
N LEU A 116 -16.86 -2.69 -12.09
CA LEU A 116 -17.10 -1.35 -11.53
C LEU A 116 -17.28 -0.22 -12.57
N TYR A 117 -18.21 -0.39 -13.50
CA TYR A 117 -18.99 0.76 -14.01
C TYR A 117 -20.10 1.18 -13.02
N LEU A 118 -20.26 0.47 -11.90
CA LEU A 118 -21.24 0.78 -10.87
C LEU A 118 -20.56 0.85 -9.52
N LEU A 119 -20.19 2.06 -9.12
CA LEU A 119 -20.45 2.67 -7.81
C LEU A 119 -19.68 4.00 -7.78
N CYS A 120 -20.14 4.93 -8.62
CA CYS A 120 -20.25 6.32 -8.19
C CYS A 120 -21.45 6.36 -7.24
N PHE A 121 -21.19 6.41 -5.94
CA PHE A 121 -22.00 7.11 -4.95
C PHE A 121 -21.06 7.54 -3.83
#